data_AF-A0A0D2EM17-F1
#
_entry.id   AF-A0A0D2EM17-F1
#
_cell.length_a   1.000
_cell.length_b   1.000
_cell.length_c   1.000
_cell.angle_alpha   90.00
_cell.angle_beta   90.00
_cell.angle_gamma   90.00
#
_symmetry.space_group_name_H-M   'P 1'
#
loop_
_entity.id
_entity.type
_entity.pdbx_description
1 polymer ?
#
loop_
_entity_poly.entity_id
_entity_poly.type
_entity_poly.pdbx_seq_one_letter_code
_entity_poly.pdbx_strand_id
1 'polypeptide(L)'
;MAIPLPNEVSSILNILLLWSSDSLQHNKERICSRVPKQSRPGDQQVALLVDNRANRTENTEIWQHFSVLQDQVMHSLIRSRLFEPCGMPIVLALSVESILPVLERYMREFDVQQEKQLQKTSDLTTLVAHATTTAPMPPLSGHDANILTSHFPSLRLLEEATRTSSGRNSLAELLGSAVASNMVDFWEDEWIA
;
A
#
# COMPACT_ATOMS: atom_id res chain seq x y z
N MET A 1 -13.86 -9.69 32.87
CA MET A 1 -12.89 -8.75 32.27
C MET A 1 -13.16 -8.74 30.77
N ALA A 2 -13.72 -7.66 30.25
CA ALA A 2 -13.96 -7.49 28.82
C ALA A 2 -12.68 -6.97 28.17
N ILE A 3 -12.20 -7.69 27.15
CA ILE A 3 -11.10 -7.25 26.29
C ILE A 3 -11.64 -6.04 25.50
N PRO A 4 -10.98 -4.87 25.50
CA PRO A 4 -11.41 -3.77 24.66
C PRO A 4 -11.23 -4.19 23.21
N LEU A 5 -12.31 -4.13 22.41
CA LEU A 5 -12.19 -4.22 20.96
C LEU A 5 -11.24 -3.11 20.48
N PRO A 6 -10.36 -3.39 19.49
CA PRO A 6 -9.50 -2.36 18.93
C PRO A 6 -10.39 -1.23 18.41
N ASN A 7 -10.04 0.00 18.79
CA ASN A 7 -10.71 1.24 18.35
C ASN A 7 -11.16 1.11 16.89
N GLU A 8 -12.45 1.23 16.63
CA GLU A 8 -12.97 1.38 15.26
C GLU A 8 -12.33 2.65 14.68
N VAL A 9 -11.25 2.47 13.92
CA VAL A 9 -10.67 3.55 13.15
C VAL A 9 -11.68 3.83 12.05
N SER A 10 -12.45 4.90 12.19
CA SER A 10 -13.41 5.33 11.18
C SER A 10 -12.65 5.71 9.91
N SER A 11 -12.60 4.81 8.93
CA SER A 11 -11.99 5.08 7.64
C SER A 11 -12.88 6.00 6.81
N ILE A 12 -12.29 7.04 6.20
CA ILE A 12 -13.01 7.94 5.31
C ILE A 12 -12.63 7.61 3.86
N LEU A 13 -13.64 7.42 3.01
CA LEU A 13 -13.46 7.33 1.56
C LEU A 13 -13.59 8.73 0.94
N ASN A 14 -12.49 9.26 0.44
CA ASN A 14 -12.44 10.53 -0.27
C ASN A 14 -12.64 10.29 -1.78
N ILE A 15 -13.68 10.90 -2.35
CA ILE A 15 -14.04 10.69 -3.75
C ILE A 15 -13.78 11.97 -4.53
N LEU A 16 -12.92 11.91 -5.54
CA LEU A 16 -12.74 12.97 -6.52
C LEU A 16 -13.63 12.70 -7.73
N LEU A 17 -14.71 13.46 -7.87
CA LEU A 17 -15.61 13.39 -9.03
C LEU A 17 -15.01 14.12 -10.23
N LEU A 18 -14.90 13.41 -11.35
CA LEU A 18 -14.44 13.88 -12.65
C LEU A 18 -15.53 13.65 -13.69
N TRP A 19 -15.70 14.59 -14.61
CA TRP A 19 -16.72 14.48 -15.66
C TRP A 19 -16.09 14.11 -17.01
N SER A 20 -16.75 13.23 -17.75
CA SER A 20 -16.33 12.88 -19.13
C SER A 20 -16.45 14.06 -20.11
N SER A 21 -17.29 15.05 -19.78
CA SER A 21 -17.40 16.32 -20.52
C SER A 21 -16.16 17.20 -20.39
N ASP A 22 -15.39 17.07 -19.31
CA ASP A 22 -14.21 17.88 -19.07
C ASP A 22 -13.06 17.45 -20.00
N SER A 23 -12.11 18.34 -20.25
CA SER A 23 -10.93 17.98 -21.04
C SER A 23 -10.02 17.04 -20.27
N LEU A 24 -9.31 16.17 -20.97
CA LEU A 24 -8.39 15.21 -20.37
C LEU A 24 -7.28 15.91 -19.55
N GLN A 25 -6.78 17.05 -20.04
CA GLN A 25 -5.79 17.86 -19.33
C GLN A 25 -6.36 18.44 -18.03
N HIS A 26 -7.62 18.91 -18.05
CA HIS A 26 -8.28 19.43 -16.85
C HIS A 26 -8.47 18.34 -15.79
N ASN A 27 -8.97 17.17 -16.20
CA ASN A 27 -9.14 16.02 -15.30
C ASN A 27 -7.79 15.57 -14.70
N LYS A 28 -6.74 15.54 -15.52
CA LYS A 28 -5.38 15.22 -15.06
C LYS A 28 -4.88 16.21 -14.02
N GLU A 29 -5.01 17.52 -14.26
CA GLU A 29 -4.61 18.56 -13.32
C GLU A 29 -5.38 18.47 -11.99
N ARG A 30 -6.68 18.16 -12.04
CA ARG A 30 -7.50 17.92 -10.83
C ARG A 30 -7.02 16.70 -10.05
N ILE A 31 -6.67 15.61 -10.73
CA ILE A 31 -6.08 14.44 -10.09
C ILE A 31 -4.75 14.84 -9.44
N CYS A 32 -3.79 15.35 -10.21
CA CYS A 32 -2.45 15.66 -9.72
C CYS A 32 -2.42 16.72 -8.60
N SER A 33 -3.35 17.68 -8.60
CA SER A 33 -3.46 18.70 -7.53
C SER A 33 -4.13 18.18 -6.27
N ARG A 34 -4.91 17.09 -6.37
CA ARG A 34 -5.66 16.49 -5.26
C ARG A 34 -5.09 15.17 -4.77
N VAL A 35 -4.08 14.60 -5.47
CA VAL A 35 -3.31 13.48 -4.91
C VAL A 35 -2.75 13.96 -3.56
N PRO A 36 -3.18 13.33 -2.46
CA PRO A 36 -2.84 13.77 -1.12
C PRO A 36 -1.35 13.56 -0.95
N LYS A 37 -0.65 14.61 -0.50
CA LYS A 37 0.76 14.45 -0.13
C LYS A 37 0.92 13.58 1.12
N GLN A 38 -0.13 13.49 1.95
CA GLN A 38 -0.19 12.71 3.19
C GLN A 38 -1.68 12.40 3.53
N SER A 39 -2.14 11.18 3.23
CA SER A 39 -3.41 10.66 3.78
C SER A 39 -3.17 10.12 5.19
N ARG A 40 -4.17 10.16 6.08
CA ARG A 40 -4.06 9.41 7.34
C ARG A 40 -3.99 7.91 7.03
N PRO A 41 -3.25 7.12 7.82
CA PRO A 41 -3.32 5.67 7.73
C PRO A 41 -4.78 5.21 7.88
N GLY A 42 -5.31 4.52 6.87
CA GLY A 42 -6.70 4.05 6.82
C GLY A 42 -7.65 4.89 5.98
N ASP A 43 -7.30 6.14 5.63
CA ASP A 43 -8.11 6.95 4.71
C ASP A 43 -7.91 6.47 3.27
N GLN A 44 -9.02 6.29 2.57
CA GLN A 44 -9.05 5.84 1.19
C GLN A 44 -9.31 7.02 0.27
N GLN A 45 -8.75 6.98 -0.94
CA GLN A 45 -9.00 7.99 -1.95
C GLN A 45 -9.23 7.33 -3.30
N VAL A 46 -10.20 7.82 -4.05
CA VAL A 46 -10.55 7.30 -5.37
C VAL A 46 -11.02 8.45 -6.27
N ALA A 47 -10.56 8.46 -7.52
CA ALA A 47 -11.10 9.32 -8.55
C ALA A 47 -12.19 8.58 -9.33
N LEU A 48 -13.38 9.15 -9.43
CA LEU A 48 -14.49 8.58 -10.18
C LEU A 48 -14.74 9.42 -11.43
N LEU A 49 -14.44 8.84 -12.60
CA LEU A 49 -14.78 9.42 -13.89
C LEU A 49 -16.21 9.03 -14.24
N VAL A 50 -17.09 10.01 -14.33
CA VAL A 50 -18.52 9.82 -14.59
C VAL A 50 -18.85 10.24 -16.01
N ASP A 51 -19.55 9.37 -16.74
CA ASP A 51 -20.19 9.78 -17.99
C ASP A 51 -21.42 10.64 -17.71
N ASN A 52 -21.39 11.88 -18.17
CA ASN A 52 -22.52 12.80 -18.09
C ASN A 52 -23.09 13.16 -19.47
N ARG A 53 -22.65 12.47 -20.53
CA ARG A 53 -23.07 12.76 -21.89
C ARG A 53 -24.39 12.04 -22.19
N ALA A 54 -25.50 12.74 -21.99
CA ALA A 54 -26.86 12.20 -22.09
C ALA A 54 -27.26 11.57 -23.46
N ASN A 55 -26.43 11.66 -24.50
CA ASN A 55 -26.84 11.42 -25.90
C ASN A 55 -25.84 10.63 -26.78
N ARG A 56 -24.89 9.86 -26.23
CA ARG A 56 -23.97 9.05 -27.06
C ARG A 56 -24.24 7.56 -26.91
N THR A 57 -24.57 6.91 -28.02
CA THR A 57 -24.72 5.44 -28.16
C THR A 57 -23.38 4.69 -28.15
N GLU A 58 -22.26 5.39 -28.14
CA GLU A 58 -20.93 4.81 -28.26
C GLU A 58 -20.13 5.03 -26.97
N ASN A 59 -20.17 4.03 -26.09
CA ASN A 59 -19.36 3.97 -24.86
C ASN A 59 -17.84 4.00 -25.13
N THR A 60 -17.40 3.85 -26.39
CA THR A 60 -15.98 3.75 -26.80
C THR A 60 -15.17 4.99 -26.42
N GLU A 61 -15.75 6.17 -26.49
CA GLU A 61 -15.03 7.42 -26.21
C GLU A 61 -14.69 7.60 -24.74
N ILE A 62 -15.60 7.24 -23.83
CA ILE A 62 -15.31 7.33 -22.39
C ILE A 62 -14.28 6.29 -21.97
N TRP A 63 -14.31 5.09 -22.56
CA TRP A 63 -13.26 4.09 -22.35
C TRP A 63 -11.88 4.57 -22.83
N GLN A 64 -11.83 5.27 -23.97
CA GLN A 64 -10.60 5.87 -24.45
C GLN A 64 -10.12 6.99 -23.52
N HIS A 65 -11.02 7.87 -23.07
CA HIS A 65 -10.69 8.92 -22.10
C HIS A 65 -10.15 8.31 -20.82
N PHE A 66 -10.84 7.32 -20.25
CA PHE A 66 -10.43 6.61 -19.05
C PHE A 66 -9.04 5.99 -19.20
N SER A 67 -8.80 5.25 -20.28
CA SER A 67 -7.52 4.57 -20.54
C SER A 67 -6.36 5.56 -20.64
N VAL A 68 -6.54 6.65 -21.39
CA VAL A 68 -5.50 7.68 -21.55
C VAL A 68 -5.26 8.42 -20.23
N LEU A 69 -6.31 8.71 -19.46
CA LEU A 69 -6.18 9.41 -18.18
C LEU A 69 -5.43 8.54 -17.16
N GLN A 70 -5.76 7.25 -17.09
CA GLN A 70 -5.09 6.29 -16.22
C GLN A 70 -3.60 6.17 -16.54
N ASP A 71 -3.25 6.04 -17.82
CA ASP A 71 -1.87 5.95 -18.29
C ASP A 71 -1.07 7.22 -17.97
N GLN A 72 -1.63 8.39 -18.26
CA GLN A 72 -0.95 9.67 -18.01
C GLN A 72 -0.74 9.97 -16.53
N VAL A 73 -1.71 9.62 -15.68
CA VAL A 73 -1.58 9.77 -14.22
C VAL A 73 -0.50 8.83 -13.70
N MET A 74 -0.51 7.57 -14.14
CA MET A 74 0.51 6.58 -13.77
C MET A 74 1.92 7.07 -14.12
N HIS A 75 2.12 7.52 -15.37
CA HIS A 75 3.40 8.06 -15.81
C HIS A 75 3.85 9.30 -15.02
N SER A 76 2.91 10.17 -14.64
CA SER A 76 3.22 11.37 -13.86
C SER A 76 3.66 11.02 -12.43
N LEU A 77 3.04 10.01 -11.81
CA LEU A 77 3.38 9.52 -10.48
C LEU A 77 4.75 8.84 -10.46
N ILE A 78 5.03 7.94 -11.42
CA ILE A 78 6.33 7.26 -11.53
C ILE A 78 7.47 8.27 -11.67
N ARG A 79 7.28 9.32 -12.49
CA ARG A 79 8.31 10.35 -12.71
C ARG A 79 8.61 11.19 -11.46
N SER A 80 7.67 11.28 -10.53
CA SER A 80 7.80 12.10 -9.32
C SER A 80 8.67 11.48 -8.20
N ARG A 81 9.22 10.26 -8.40
CA ARG A 81 10.04 9.51 -7.42
C ARG A 81 9.37 9.27 -6.05
N LEU A 82 8.05 9.41 -5.96
CA LEU A 82 7.29 8.93 -4.81
C LEU A 82 7.23 7.40 -4.91
N PHE A 83 8.21 6.72 -4.32
CA PHE A 83 8.37 5.27 -4.29
C PHE A 83 7.38 4.56 -3.34
N GLU A 84 6.23 5.17 -3.10
CA GLU A 84 5.09 4.50 -2.49
C GLU A 84 3.96 4.48 -3.51
N PRO A 85 3.22 3.37 -3.65
CA PRO A 85 2.06 3.27 -4.53
C PRO A 85 0.88 4.09 -3.94
N CYS A 86 1.07 5.39 -3.75
CA CYS A 86 -0.01 6.33 -3.46
C CYS A 86 -0.51 6.91 -4.79
N GLY A 87 -1.01 6.04 -5.65
CA GLY A 87 -1.74 6.43 -6.85
C GLY A 87 -3.22 6.34 -6.54
N MET A 88 -3.89 7.47 -6.37
CA MET A 88 -5.35 7.52 -6.28
C MET A 88 -5.94 6.76 -7.48
N PRO A 89 -6.56 5.58 -7.27
CA PRO A 89 -7.12 4.80 -8.36
C PRO A 89 -8.21 5.58 -9.08
N ILE A 90 -8.31 5.38 -10.40
CA ILE A 90 -9.39 5.93 -11.20
C ILE A 90 -10.37 4.80 -11.50
N VAL A 91 -11.65 5.02 -11.19
CA VAL A 91 -12.76 4.12 -11.51
C VAL A 91 -13.74 4.81 -12.45
N LEU A 92 -14.47 4.01 -13.24
CA LEU A 92 -15.36 4.49 -14.29
C LEU A 92 -16.82 4.24 -13.91
N ALA A 93 -17.64 5.31 -13.91
CA ALA A 93 -19.10 5.25 -13.86
C ALA A 93 -19.65 5.64 -15.24
N LEU A 94 -20.36 4.72 -15.89
CA LEU A 94 -20.92 4.92 -17.23
C LEU A 94 -22.18 5.81 -17.23
N SER A 95 -22.68 6.16 -16.05
CA SER A 95 -23.76 7.14 -15.87
C SER A 95 -23.75 7.69 -14.44
N VAL A 96 -24.49 8.77 -14.19
CA VAL A 96 -24.66 9.34 -12.85
C VAL A 96 -25.35 8.34 -11.90
N GLU A 97 -26.30 7.57 -12.41
CA GLU A 97 -27.02 6.54 -11.64
C GLU A 97 -26.10 5.38 -11.25
N SER A 98 -25.04 5.13 -12.02
CA SER A 98 -24.06 4.07 -11.73
C SER A 98 -23.03 4.45 -10.66
N ILE A 99 -22.98 5.71 -10.21
CA ILE A 99 -21.99 6.19 -9.23
C ILE A 99 -22.03 5.35 -7.95
N LEU A 100 -23.21 5.21 -7.32
CA LEU A 100 -23.34 4.48 -6.06
C LEU A 100 -23.00 2.98 -6.22
N PRO A 101 -23.56 2.25 -7.20
CA PRO A 101 -23.17 0.86 -7.44
C PRO A 101 -21.67 0.65 -7.66
N VAL A 102 -21.01 1.55 -8.38
CA VAL A 102 -19.56 1.48 -8.64
C VAL A 102 -18.76 1.69 -7.36
N LEU A 103 -19.15 2.65 -6.52
CA LEU A 103 -18.48 2.93 -5.25
C LEU A 103 -18.68 1.79 -4.23
N GLU A 104 -19.89 1.24 -4.11
CA GLU A 104 -20.17 0.09 -3.24
C GLU A 104 -19.32 -1.13 -3.64
N ARG A 105 -19.22 -1.38 -4.95
CA ARG A 105 -18.35 -2.44 -5.48
C ARG A 105 -16.89 -2.18 -5.16
N TYR A 106 -16.42 -0.96 -5.37
CA TYR A 106 -15.05 -0.55 -5.06
C TYR A 106 -14.70 -0.79 -3.59
N MET A 107 -15.58 -0.36 -2.67
CA MET A 107 -15.38 -0.57 -1.23
C MET A 107 -15.27 -2.05 -0.87
N ARG A 108 -16.16 -2.90 -1.42
CA ARG A 108 -16.13 -4.35 -1.18
C ARG A 108 -14.85 -5.00 -1.70
N GLU A 109 -14.42 -4.64 -2.89
CA GLU A 109 -13.18 -5.17 -3.48
C GLU A 109 -11.94 -4.70 -2.69
N PHE A 110 -11.99 -3.48 -2.17
CA PHE A 110 -10.92 -2.91 -1.34
C PHE A 110 -10.77 -3.66 -0.01
N ASP A 111 -11.87 -3.94 0.69
CA ASP A 111 -11.83 -4.68 1.97
C ASP A 111 -11.17 -6.05 1.80
N VAL A 112 -11.51 -6.77 0.73
CA VAL A 112 -10.90 -8.07 0.39
C VAL A 112 -9.39 -7.93 0.09
N GLN A 113 -8.98 -6.84 -0.56
CA GLN A 113 -7.56 -6.60 -0.83
C GLN A 113 -6.79 -6.24 0.44
N GLN A 114 -7.37 -5.44 1.34
CA GLN A 114 -6.76 -5.13 2.63
C GLN A 114 -6.60 -6.36 3.51
N GLU A 115 -7.62 -7.20 3.61
CA GLU A 115 -7.53 -8.47 4.36
C GLU A 115 -6.39 -9.35 3.84
N LYS A 116 -6.23 -9.46 2.51
CA LYS A 116 -5.12 -10.20 1.89
C LYS A 116 -3.76 -9.57 2.19
N GLN A 117 -3.66 -8.24 2.24
CA GLN A 117 -2.40 -7.56 2.58
C GLN A 117 -2.06 -7.75 4.06
N LEU A 118 -3.04 -7.63 4.96
CA LEU A 118 -2.90 -7.90 6.39
C LEU A 118 -2.45 -9.35 6.64
N GLN A 119 -3.01 -10.31 5.91
CA GLN A 119 -2.55 -11.70 5.94
C GLN A 119 -1.10 -11.83 5.49
N LYS A 120 -0.72 -11.24 4.36
CA LYS A 120 0.68 -11.27 3.87
C LYS A 120 1.66 -10.62 4.83
N THR A 121 1.30 -9.51 5.46
CA THR A 121 2.16 -8.85 6.45
C THR A 121 2.27 -9.73 7.70
N SER A 122 1.18 -10.34 8.16
CA SER A 122 1.20 -11.28 9.28
C SER A 122 2.07 -12.51 8.98
N ASP A 123 2.02 -13.03 7.76
CA ASP A 123 2.84 -14.14 7.31
C ASP A 123 4.32 -13.76 7.27
N LEU A 124 4.65 -12.56 6.77
CA LEU A 124 6.02 -12.03 6.76
C LEU A 124 6.54 -11.80 8.19
N THR A 125 5.75 -11.23 9.08
CA THR A 125 6.13 -11.03 10.50
C THR A 125 6.41 -12.36 11.17
N THR A 126 5.57 -13.36 10.94
CA THR A 126 5.77 -14.71 11.47
C THR A 126 7.05 -15.32 10.90
N LEU A 127 7.27 -15.17 9.59
CA LEU A 127 8.46 -15.67 8.93
C LEU A 127 9.74 -14.99 9.42
N VAL A 128 9.73 -13.66 9.61
CA VAL A 128 10.85 -12.90 10.19
C VAL A 128 11.12 -13.32 11.63
N ALA A 129 10.08 -13.56 12.43
CA ALA A 129 10.26 -14.01 13.80
C ALA A 129 10.99 -15.36 13.89
N HIS A 130 10.73 -16.24 12.92
CA HIS A 130 11.34 -17.57 12.84
C HIS A 130 12.69 -17.58 12.10
N ALA A 131 12.88 -16.75 11.07
CA ALA A 131 14.11 -16.63 10.28
C ALA A 131 15.26 -15.91 11.01
N THR A 132 15.22 -15.92 12.34
CA THR A 132 16.26 -15.41 13.24
C THR A 132 16.49 -16.37 14.41
N THR A 133 15.94 -17.59 14.32
CA THR A 133 15.94 -18.59 15.39
C THR A 133 17.07 -19.59 15.14
N THR A 134 18.22 -19.42 15.80
CA THR A 134 19.23 -20.47 15.95
C THR A 134 19.09 -21.09 17.32
N ALA A 135 19.11 -22.43 17.46
CA ALA A 135 19.14 -23.03 18.80
C ALA A 135 20.42 -22.60 19.54
N PRO A 136 20.34 -22.13 20.81
CA PRO A 136 19.22 -22.22 21.76
C PRO A 136 18.31 -20.97 21.83
N MET A 137 18.48 -20.00 20.94
CA MET A 137 17.72 -18.75 20.94
C MET A 137 16.25 -18.98 20.54
N PRO A 138 15.30 -18.39 21.27
CA PRO A 138 13.90 -18.42 20.87
C PRO A 138 13.66 -17.51 19.64
N PRO A 139 12.54 -17.72 18.94
CA PRO A 139 12.07 -16.77 17.93
C PRO A 139 11.97 -15.35 18.50
N LEU A 140 12.12 -14.35 17.62
CA LEU A 140 11.89 -12.96 18.03
C LEU A 140 10.49 -12.78 18.57
N SER A 141 10.33 -11.79 19.46
CA SER A 141 9.00 -11.39 19.89
C SER A 141 8.19 -10.87 18.69
N GLY A 142 6.86 -11.02 18.74
CA GLY A 142 6.00 -10.46 17.69
C GLY A 142 6.13 -8.93 17.56
N HIS A 143 6.55 -8.24 18.64
CA HIS A 143 6.84 -6.81 18.60
C HIS A 143 8.09 -6.49 17.79
N ASP A 144 9.19 -7.19 18.05
CA ASP A 144 10.46 -7.01 17.35
C ASP A 144 10.33 -7.40 15.86
N ALA A 145 9.64 -8.50 15.58
CA ALA A 145 9.35 -8.91 14.22
C ALA A 145 8.50 -7.86 13.47
N ASN A 146 7.52 -7.24 14.14
CA ASN A 146 6.73 -6.16 13.55
C ASN A 146 7.59 -4.93 13.22
N ILE A 147 8.44 -4.51 14.16
CA ILE A 147 9.39 -3.41 13.94
C ILE A 147 10.25 -3.73 12.71
N LEU A 148 10.82 -4.93 12.64
CA LEU A 148 11.62 -5.33 11.48
C LEU A 148 10.83 -5.31 10.18
N THR A 149 9.61 -5.85 10.13
CA THR A 149 8.81 -5.84 8.91
C THR A 149 8.38 -4.45 8.45
N SER A 150 8.30 -3.48 9.36
CA SER A 150 8.06 -2.07 8.99
C SER A 150 9.29 -1.39 8.37
N HIS A 151 10.50 -1.79 8.75
CA HIS A 151 11.75 -1.22 8.26
C HIS A 151 12.34 -1.99 7.07
N PHE A 152 12.06 -3.29 6.99
CA PHE A 152 12.53 -4.21 5.95
C PHE A 152 11.32 -4.93 5.34
N PRO A 153 10.75 -4.42 4.24
CA PRO A 153 9.51 -4.95 3.67
C PRO A 153 9.68 -6.31 2.96
N SER A 154 10.86 -6.91 3.02
CA SER A 154 11.12 -8.28 2.55
C SER A 154 12.28 -8.91 3.32
N LEU A 155 12.26 -10.25 3.42
CA LEU A 155 13.38 -11.01 4.00
C LEU A 155 14.71 -10.72 3.32
N ARG A 156 14.71 -10.50 2.00
CA ARG A 156 15.92 -10.18 1.24
C ARG A 156 16.57 -8.88 1.71
N LEU A 157 15.77 -7.84 1.97
CA LEU A 157 16.29 -6.58 2.48
C LEU A 157 16.77 -6.69 3.93
N LEU A 158 16.10 -7.51 4.74
CA LEU A 158 16.54 -7.81 6.10
C LEU A 158 17.88 -8.54 6.10
N GLU A 159 18.04 -9.54 5.24
CA GLU A 159 19.27 -10.30 5.07
C GLU A 159 20.41 -9.46 4.47
N GLU A 160 20.11 -8.53 3.56
CA GLU A 160 21.12 -7.60 3.06
C GLU A 160 21.58 -6.63 4.18
N ALA A 161 20.67 -6.22 5.05
CA ALA A 161 20.98 -5.37 6.18
C ALA A 161 21.92 -6.04 7.19
N THR A 162 21.81 -7.36 7.40
CA THR A 162 22.75 -8.09 8.26
C THR A 162 24.15 -8.18 7.66
N ARG A 163 24.33 -7.97 6.35
CA ARG A 163 25.65 -7.98 5.69
C ARG A 163 26.39 -6.65 5.65
N THR A 164 25.71 -5.53 5.87
CA THR A 164 26.33 -4.19 5.77
C THR A 164 26.53 -3.57 7.15
N SER A 165 27.63 -2.85 7.36
CA SER A 165 27.88 -2.15 8.62
C SER A 165 26.76 -1.15 8.96
N SER A 166 26.22 -0.46 7.94
CA SER A 166 25.09 0.45 8.09
C SER A 166 23.81 -0.27 8.51
N GLY A 167 23.53 -1.44 7.93
CA GLY A 167 22.36 -2.25 8.28
C GLY A 167 22.46 -2.85 9.68
N ARG A 168 23.64 -3.35 10.09
CA ARG A 168 23.90 -3.84 11.46
C ARG A 168 23.68 -2.76 12.51
N ASN A 169 24.16 -1.54 12.24
CA ASN A 169 23.92 -0.40 13.13
C ASN A 169 22.43 -0.09 13.24
N SER A 170 21.72 -0.10 12.10
CA SER A 170 20.27 0.13 12.08
C SER A 170 19.51 -0.94 12.86
N LEU A 171 19.89 -2.22 12.74
CA LEU A 171 19.30 -3.32 13.51
C LEU A 171 19.55 -3.16 15.02
N ALA A 172 20.75 -2.74 15.42
CA ALA A 172 21.08 -2.48 16.83
C ALA A 172 20.30 -1.29 17.42
N GLU A 173 20.01 -0.27 16.61
CA GLU A 173 19.14 0.85 17.01
C GLU A 173 17.67 0.42 17.18
N LEU A 174 17.19 -0.48 16.31
CA LEU A 174 15.80 -0.94 16.32
C LEU A 174 15.50 -1.97 17.42
N LEU A 175 16.41 -2.93 17.64
CA LEU A 175 16.17 -4.09 18.50
C LEU A 175 17.05 -4.15 19.75
N GLY A 176 18.04 -3.26 19.84
CA GLY A 176 19.12 -3.34 20.81
C GLY A 176 20.25 -4.26 20.35
N SER A 177 21.48 -3.93 20.79
CA SER A 177 22.71 -4.55 20.31
C SER A 177 22.78 -6.07 20.52
N ALA A 178 22.21 -6.59 21.61
CA ALA A 178 22.24 -8.02 21.91
C ALA A 178 21.40 -8.84 20.91
N VAL A 179 20.18 -8.40 20.64
CA VAL A 179 19.28 -9.09 19.69
C VAL A 179 19.81 -8.95 18.26
N ALA A 180 20.30 -7.76 17.90
CA ALA A 180 20.89 -7.52 16.59
C ALA A 180 22.14 -8.38 16.34
N SER A 181 23.01 -8.58 17.34
CA SER A 181 24.18 -9.47 17.20
C SER A 181 23.73 -10.91 16.89
N ASN A 182 22.79 -11.45 17.67
CA ASN A 182 22.31 -12.82 17.48
C ASN A 182 21.67 -13.02 16.10
N MET A 183 20.98 -12.00 15.58
CA MET A 183 20.44 -12.03 14.22
C MET A 183 21.56 -12.05 13.17
N VAL A 184 22.57 -11.19 13.32
CA VAL A 184 23.71 -11.18 12.40
C VAL A 184 24.39 -12.54 12.41
N ASP A 185 24.63 -13.11 13.59
CA ASP A 185 25.24 -14.43 13.75
C ASP A 185 24.39 -15.51 13.06
N PHE A 186 23.07 -15.51 13.23
CA PHE A 186 22.15 -16.42 12.52
C PHE A 186 22.34 -16.36 10.99
N TRP A 187 22.33 -15.16 10.41
CA TRP A 187 22.41 -14.97 8.97
C TRP A 187 23.82 -15.13 8.41
N GLU A 188 24.86 -15.04 9.24
CA GLU A 188 26.25 -15.35 8.89
C GLU A 188 26.55 -16.87 8.98
N ASP A 189 25.98 -17.57 9.97
CA ASP A 189 26.24 -18.99 10.24
C ASP A 189 25.53 -19.95 9.26
N GLU A 190 24.45 -19.55 8.60
CA GLU A 190 23.75 -20.39 7.59
C GLU A 190 24.53 -20.57 6.27
N TRP A 191 25.73 -19.99 6.13
CA TRP A 191 26.66 -20.30 5.03
C TRP A 191 27.67 -21.40 5.41
N ILE A 192 27.19 -22.64 5.53
CA ILE A 192 28.06 -23.80 5.31
C ILE A 192 28.04 -24.12 3.81
N ALA A 193 29.23 -24.09 3.21
CA ALA A 193 29.55 -24.30 1.79
C ALA A 193 28.90 -25.52 1.12
#